data_AF-C0B566-F1
#
_entry.id   AF-C0B566-F1
#
_cell.length_a   1.000
_cell.length_b   1.000
_cell.length_c   1.000
_cell.angle_alpha   90.00
_cell.angle_beta   90.00
_cell.angle_gamma   90.00
#
_symmetry.space_group_name_H-M   'P 1'
#
loop_
_entity.id
_entity.type
_entity.pdbx_description
1 polymer ?
#
loop_
_entity_poly.entity_id
_entity_poly.type
_entity_poly.pdbx_seq_one_letter_code
_entity_poly.pdbx_strand_id
1 'polypeptide(L)'
;MKWQSFLQRYSGGSKMRNYKKIRTEKNTVTKIVCNKCKKEITIKNGIPEEEMLTVEKRWGYFSHKDGELHRFDICEECYDTWIASFQIPVYGEQELEC
;
A
#
# COMPACT_ATOMS: atom_id res chain seq x y z
N MET A 1 33.21 -67.87 -0.72
CA MET A 1 32.21 -66.81 -1.02
C MET A 1 32.39 -65.71 0.02
N LYS A 2 33.37 -64.79 -0.10
CA LYS A 2 33.22 -63.49 -0.79
C LYS A 2 31.76 -63.12 -1.01
N TRP A 3 31.20 -62.23 -0.21
CA TRP A 3 30.63 -60.95 -0.66
C TRP A 3 30.68 -59.97 0.53
N GLN A 4 31.62 -59.04 0.41
CA GLN A 4 31.74 -57.85 1.24
C GLN A 4 30.66 -56.85 0.82
N SER A 5 30.50 -55.83 1.67
CA SER A 5 30.08 -54.48 1.32
C SER A 5 28.58 -54.21 1.43
N PHE A 6 28.18 -53.65 2.57
CA PHE A 6 27.43 -52.40 2.51
C PHE A 6 27.84 -51.47 3.66
N LEU A 7 28.92 -50.74 3.41
CA LEU A 7 29.21 -49.49 4.09
C LEU A 7 28.10 -48.50 3.73
N GLN A 8 27.35 -48.03 4.73
CA GLN A 8 26.85 -46.66 4.63
C GLN A 8 26.97 -45.94 5.97
N ARG A 9 28.08 -45.21 6.03
CA ARG A 9 28.36 -44.05 6.89
C ARG A 9 27.07 -43.32 7.28
N TYR A 10 26.70 -43.35 8.55
CA TYR A 10 25.83 -42.31 9.12
C TYR A 10 26.67 -41.03 9.29
N SER A 11 26.82 -40.30 8.19
CA SER A 11 27.33 -38.93 8.18
C SER A 11 26.31 -38.01 8.84
N GLY A 12 26.76 -37.19 9.78
CA GLY A 12 25.96 -36.25 10.56
C GLY A 12 24.90 -35.51 9.74
N GLY A 13 23.64 -35.69 10.12
CA GLY A 13 22.50 -34.98 9.54
C GLY A 13 22.57 -33.51 9.89
N SER A 14 22.91 -32.69 8.91
CA SER A 14 22.77 -31.24 8.97
C SER A 14 21.32 -30.86 9.31
N LYS A 15 21.11 -29.90 10.20
CA LYS A 15 19.78 -29.43 10.64
C LYS A 15 18.88 -29.14 9.41
N MET A 16 17.73 -29.81 9.31
CA MET A 16 16.84 -29.85 8.14
C MET A 16 16.11 -28.54 7.78
N ARG A 17 16.21 -27.48 8.60
CA ARG A 17 15.50 -26.22 8.34
C ARG A 17 16.44 -25.04 8.57
N ASN A 18 16.79 -24.38 7.47
CA ASN A 18 17.45 -23.09 7.49
C ASN A 18 16.37 -22.01 7.46
N TYR A 19 16.27 -21.23 8.54
CA TYR A 19 15.42 -20.04 8.57
C TYR A 19 16.25 -18.86 8.05
N LYS A 20 15.88 -18.31 6.89
CA LYS A 20 16.32 -16.97 6.50
C LYS A 20 15.41 -15.97 7.20
N LYS A 21 15.99 -15.12 8.05
CA LYS A 21 15.31 -13.87 8.45
C LYS A 21 15.19 -13.02 7.19
N ILE A 22 13.99 -12.95 6.63
CA ILE A 22 13.66 -11.99 5.58
C ILE A 22 13.72 -10.62 6.24
N ARG A 23 14.60 -9.73 5.77
CA ARG A 23 14.61 -8.32 6.17
C ARG A 23 13.24 -7.77 5.81
N THR A 24 12.43 -7.42 6.79
CA THR A 24 11.21 -6.65 6.54
C THR A 24 11.67 -5.27 6.10
N GLU A 25 11.69 -5.03 4.79
CA GLU A 25 11.86 -3.69 4.24
C GLU A 25 10.71 -2.84 4.76
N LYS A 26 11.03 -1.91 5.65
CA LYS A 26 10.06 -0.98 6.21
C LYS A 26 9.85 0.08 5.12
N ASN A 27 8.80 -0.08 4.33
CA ASN A 27 8.41 0.91 3.33
C ASN A 27 7.95 2.17 4.07
N THR A 28 8.84 3.15 4.16
CA THR A 28 8.53 4.48 4.66
C THR A 28 8.11 5.35 3.49
N VAL A 29 6.89 5.89 3.53
CA VAL A 29 6.43 6.87 2.54
C VAL A 29 7.24 8.15 2.74
N THR A 30 7.90 8.63 1.68
CA THR A 30 8.76 9.82 1.72
C THR A 30 8.11 11.04 1.08
N LYS A 31 7.17 10.81 0.14
CA LYS A 31 6.38 11.84 -0.51
C LYS A 31 5.07 11.26 -1.03
N ILE A 32 4.10 12.13 -1.23
CA ILE A 32 2.84 11.81 -1.90
C ILE A 32 2.72 12.71 -3.13
N VAL A 33 2.08 12.21 -4.20
CA VAL A 33 1.97 12.96 -5.45
C VAL A 33 0.52 13.00 -5.89
N CYS A 34 -0.01 14.20 -6.11
CA CYS A 34 -1.36 14.38 -6.63
C CYS A 34 -1.49 13.79 -8.04
N ASN A 35 -2.43 12.87 -8.24
CA ASN A 35 -2.66 12.20 -9.52
C ASN A 35 -3.21 13.13 -10.62
N LYS A 36 -3.80 14.29 -10.26
CA LYS A 36 -4.35 15.25 -11.22
C LYS A 36 -3.32 16.27 -11.71
N CYS A 37 -2.65 16.97 -10.78
CA CYS A 37 -1.74 18.08 -11.11
C CYS A 37 -0.25 17.76 -10.93
N LYS A 38 0.10 16.57 -10.41
CA LYS A 38 1.48 16.15 -10.08
C LYS A 38 2.17 16.97 -8.98
N LYS A 39 1.43 17.79 -8.21
CA LYS A 39 1.95 18.44 -7.00
C LYS A 39 2.51 17.38 -6.05
N GLU A 40 3.74 17.57 -5.60
CA GLU A 40 4.37 16.71 -4.60
C GLU A 40 4.10 17.28 -3.21
N ILE A 41 3.65 16.41 -2.29
CA ILE A 41 3.46 16.71 -0.88
C ILE A 41 4.57 15.99 -0.12
N THR A 42 5.43 16.78 0.50
CA THR A 42 6.55 16.31 1.32
C THR A 42 6.05 15.81 2.68
N ILE A 43 6.69 14.75 3.18
CA ILE A 43 6.40 14.19 4.49
C ILE A 43 7.51 14.61 5.45
N LYS A 44 7.14 15.36 6.49
CA LYS A 44 8.06 15.81 7.54
C LYS A 44 7.70 15.10 8.85
N ASN A 45 8.68 14.41 9.44
CA ASN A 45 8.48 13.62 10.66
C ASN A 45 7.34 12.56 10.55
N GLY A 46 7.09 12.05 9.34
CA GLY A 46 6.01 11.08 9.09
C GLY A 46 4.63 11.71 8.89
N ILE A 47 4.54 13.05 8.91
CA ILE A 47 3.29 13.79 8.72
C ILE A 47 3.37 14.53 7.38
N PRO A 48 2.37 14.42 6.51
CA PRO A 48 2.27 15.25 5.30
C PRO A 48 2.21 16.74 5.66
N GLU A 49 2.91 17.58 4.90
CA GLU A 49 2.87 19.05 5.13
C GLU A 49 1.56 19.70 4.64
N GLU A 50 0.78 19.00 3.82
CA GLU A 50 -0.54 19.41 3.34
C GLU A 50 -1.52 18.23 3.44
N GLU A 51 -2.79 18.54 3.70
CA GLU A 51 -3.88 17.55 3.64
C GLU A 51 -4.24 17.20 2.19
N MET A 52 -4.78 15.99 2.02
CA MET A 52 -5.14 15.47 0.70
C MET A 52 -6.20 14.39 0.79
N LEU A 53 -6.98 14.25 -0.27
CA LEU A 53 -7.92 13.17 -0.42
C LEU A 53 -7.20 11.91 -0.93
N THR A 54 -7.15 10.87 -0.10
CA THR A 54 -6.79 9.51 -0.54
C THR A 54 -8.07 8.76 -0.92
N VAL A 55 -8.14 8.27 -2.16
CA VAL A 55 -9.22 7.38 -2.60
C VAL A 55 -8.70 5.96 -2.70
N GLU A 56 -9.36 5.03 -2.01
CA GLU A 56 -9.23 3.60 -2.24
C GLU A 56 -10.60 3.02 -2.58
N LYS A 57 -10.77 2.56 -3.83
CA LYS A 57 -12.02 1.98 -4.30
C LYS A 57 -11.80 0.60 -4.85
N ARG A 58 -12.40 -0.40 -4.19
CA ARG A 58 -12.58 -1.73 -4.75
C ARG A 58 -13.89 -1.82 -5.52
N TRP A 59 -13.82 -2.15 -6.79
CA TRP A 59 -14.97 -2.35 -7.65
C TRP A 59 -15.51 -3.78 -7.50
N GLY A 60 -16.82 -3.90 -7.27
CA GLY A 60 -17.52 -5.18 -7.14
C GLY A 60 -18.42 -5.39 -8.34
N TYR A 61 -18.97 -6.61 -8.45
CA TYR A 61 -19.66 -7.21 -9.61
C TYR A 61 -20.68 -6.35 -10.40
N PHE A 62 -21.22 -5.30 -9.78
CA PHE A 62 -22.17 -4.40 -10.45
C PHE A 62 -21.47 -3.26 -11.20
N SER A 63 -20.23 -3.44 -11.63
CA SER A 63 -19.46 -2.41 -12.32
C SER A 63 -18.88 -2.92 -13.63
N HIS A 64 -18.53 -2.02 -14.54
CA HIS A 64 -17.70 -2.39 -15.69
C HIS A 64 -16.21 -2.53 -15.33
N LYS A 65 -15.89 -2.58 -14.03
CA LYS A 65 -14.52 -2.58 -13.47
C LYS A 65 -14.34 -3.67 -12.43
N ASP A 66 -15.11 -4.75 -12.55
CA ASP A 66 -15.22 -5.76 -11.51
C ASP A 66 -13.85 -6.33 -11.10
N GLY A 67 -13.60 -6.33 -9.79
CA GLY A 67 -12.34 -6.83 -9.22
C GLY A 67 -11.19 -5.83 -9.26
N GLU A 68 -11.34 -4.68 -9.94
CA GLU A 68 -10.31 -3.64 -9.95
C GLU A 68 -10.20 -2.93 -8.59
N LEU A 69 -8.97 -2.64 -8.19
CA LEU A 69 -8.65 -1.76 -7.08
C LEU A 69 -8.08 -0.46 -7.65
N HIS A 70 -8.77 0.65 -7.43
CA HIS A 70 -8.28 1.97 -7.78
C HIS A 70 -7.77 2.66 -6.53
N ARG A 71 -6.53 3.16 -6.59
CA ARG A 71 -5.90 3.93 -5.52
C ARG A 71 -5.20 5.16 -6.10
N PHE A 72 -5.55 6.33 -5.60
CA PHE A 72 -4.96 7.59 -6.04
C PHE A 72 -5.14 8.69 -4.98
N ASP A 73 -4.30 9.72 -5.08
CA ASP A 73 -4.26 10.84 -4.16
C ASP A 73 -4.55 12.15 -4.91
N ILE A 74 -5.32 13.05 -4.29
CA ILE A 74 -5.71 14.35 -4.87
C ILE A 74 -5.45 15.44 -3.83
N CYS A 75 -4.65 16.45 -4.19
CA CYS A 75 -4.44 17.63 -3.34
C CYS A 75 -5.72 18.46 -3.20
N GLU A 76 -5.81 19.25 -2.14
CA GLU A 76 -6.97 20.10 -1.80
C GLU A 76 -7.46 20.95 -2.99
N GLU A 77 -6.57 21.69 -3.64
CA GLU A 77 -6.91 22.53 -4.80
C GLU A 77 -7.60 21.74 -5.94
N CYS A 78 -7.13 20.51 -6.16
CA CYS A 78 -7.67 19.63 -7.19
C CYS A 78 -9.00 19.00 -6.77
N TYR A 79 -9.17 18.75 -5.47
CA TYR A 79 -10.41 18.32 -4.85
C TYR A 79 -11.48 19.41 -4.97
N ASP A 80 -11.17 20.66 -4.61
CA ASP A 80 -12.09 21.80 -4.72
C ASP A 80 -12.60 21.96 -6.16
N THR A 81 -11.68 21.90 -7.11
CA THR A 81 -12.02 21.95 -8.55
C THR A 81 -12.91 20.76 -8.95
N TRP A 82 -12.70 19.59 -8.36
CA TRP A 82 -13.49 18.39 -8.68
C TRP A 82 -14.91 18.50 -8.11
N ILE A 83 -15.06 18.87 -6.84
CA ILE A 83 -16.38 19.00 -6.21
C ILE A 83 -17.18 20.17 -6.76
N ALA A 84 -16.52 21.23 -7.24
CA ALA A 84 -17.17 22.34 -7.93
C ALA A 84 -17.87 21.91 -9.24
N SER A 85 -17.48 20.75 -9.82
CA SER A 85 -18.13 20.20 -11.01
C SER A 85 -19.36 19.34 -10.69
N PHE A 86 -19.63 19.04 -9.42
CA PHE A 86 -20.74 18.17 -9.04
C PHE A 86 -22.08 18.90 -9.17
N GLN A 87 -23.06 18.21 -9.74
CA GLN A 87 -24.43 18.73 -9.84
C GLN A 87 -25.12 18.80 -8.47
N ILE A 88 -24.70 17.92 -7.55
CA ILE A 88 -25.16 17.90 -6.17
C ILE A 88 -23.95 18.30 -5.30
N PRO A 89 -24.06 19.36 -4.48
CA PRO A 89 -22.95 19.83 -3.67
C PRO A 89 -22.57 18.79 -2.60
N VAL A 90 -21.31 18.84 -2.16
CA VAL A 90 -20.85 18.03 -1.03
C VAL A 90 -21.52 18.52 0.25
N TYR A 91 -22.00 17.58 1.05
CA TYR A 91 -22.52 17.86 2.38
C TYR A 91 -21.36 18.10 3.36
N GLY A 92 -21.44 19.17 4.16
CA GLY A 92 -20.45 19.47 5.18
C GLY A 92 -21.12 19.87 6.50
N GLU A 93 -20.67 19.26 7.59
CA GLU A 93 -20.97 19.67 8.96
C GLU A 93 -19.71 20.27 9.58
N GLN A 94 -19.86 21.36 10.34
CA GLN A 94 -18.77 21.89 11.16
C GLN A 94 -18.97 21.39 12.58
N GLU A 95 -17.99 20.69 13.14
CA GLU A 95 -17.96 20.44 14.58
C GLU A 95 -17.64 21.78 15.26
N LEU A 96 -18.61 22.32 16.00
CA LEU A 96 -18.38 23.49 16.85
C LEU A 96 -17.59 23.01 18.07
N GLU A 97 -16.33 23.40 18.18
CA GLU A 97 -15.57 23.26 19.42
C GLU A 97 -16.23 24.12 20.52
N CYS A 98 -16.57 23.50 21.66
CA CYS A 98 -17.12 24.15 22.86
C CYS A 98 -16.06 24.88 23.67
#